data_AF-A0A357LW93-F1
#
_entry.id   AF-A0A357LW93-F1
#
_cell.length_a   1.000
_cell.length_b   1.000
_cell.length_c   1.000
_cell.angle_alpha   90.00
_cell.angle_beta   90.00
_cell.angle_gamma   90.00
#
_symmetry.space_group_name_H-M   'P 1'
#
loop_
_entity.id
_entity.type
_entity.pdbx_description
1 polymer ?
#
loop_
_entity_poly.entity_id
_entity_poly.type
_entity_poly.pdbx_seq_one_letter_code
_entity_poly.pdbx_strand_id
1 'polypeptide(L)' 'VICLGNLAQIDTPYLNPVSSGLTYLVERFKEFPHGGTIHLEGSPRSAISEYAEIHL' A
#
# COMPACT_ATOMS: atom_id res chain seq x y z
N VAL A 1 -11.67 9.32 7.43
CA VAL A 1 -11.47 7.88 7.14
C VAL A 1 -10.02 7.71 6.77
N ILE A 2 -9.39 6.61 7.19
CA ILE A 2 -8.01 6.28 6.83
C ILE A 2 -8.07 4.98 6.02
N CYS A 3 -7.51 5.00 4.80
CA CYS A 3 -7.42 3.84 3.94
C CYS A 3 -5.94 3.43 3.86
N LEU A 4 -5.65 2.18 4.21
CA LEU A 4 -4.31 1.59 4.13
C LEU A 4 -4.38 0.36 3.23
N GLY A 5 -3.29 0.08 2.52
CA GLY A 5 -3.18 -1.13 1.70
C GLY A 5 -1.77 -1.28 1.14
N ASN A 6 -1.42 -2.52 0.83
CA ASN A 6 -0.17 -2.86 0.18
C ASN A 6 -0.47 -3.31 -1.24
N LEU A 7 -0.09 -2.48 -2.23
CA LEU A 7 -0.32 -2.80 -3.64
C LEU A 7 0.48 -4.04 -4.11
N ALA A 8 1.58 -4.37 -3.43
CA ALA A 8 2.38 -5.56 -3.73
C ALA A 8 1.76 -6.87 -3.21
N GLN A 9 0.72 -6.80 -2.37
CA GLN A 9 -0.02 -7.98 -1.89
C GLN A 9 -1.20 -8.36 -2.80
N ILE A 10 -1.40 -7.67 -3.93
CA ILE A 10 -2.44 -8.02 -4.89
C ILE A 10 -2.00 -9.28 -5.65
N ASP A 11 -2.69 -10.39 -5.43
CA ASP A 11 -2.36 -11.72 -5.93
C ASP A 11 -3.43 -12.31 -6.87
N THR A 12 -4.36 -11.48 -7.36
CA THR A 12 -5.47 -11.89 -8.23
C THR A 12 -5.31 -11.38 -9.66
N PRO A 13 -5.71 -12.14 -10.70
CA PRO A 13 -5.65 -11.67 -12.08
C PRO A 13 -6.64 -10.54 -12.40
N TYR A 14 -7.62 -10.28 -11.51
CA TYR A 14 -8.69 -9.31 -11.76
C TYR A 14 -8.40 -7.91 -11.22
N LEU A 15 -7.34 -7.74 -10.44
CA LEU A 15 -6.98 -6.49 -9.80
C LEU A 15 -5.49 -6.23 -9.99
N ASN A 16 -5.11 -4.98 -10.19
CA ASN A 16 -3.71 -4.60 -10.25
C ASN A 16 -3.51 -3.28 -9.46
N PRO A 17 -2.26 -2.89 -9.16
CA PRO A 17 -1.99 -1.66 -8.42
C PRO A 17 -2.68 -0.42 -8.99
N VAL A 18 -2.75 -0.30 -10.33
CA VAL A 18 -3.33 0.86 -11.02
C VAL A 18 -4.86 0.84 -10.97
N SER A 19 -5.48 -0.32 -11.12
CA SER A 19 -6.94 -0.51 -11.06
C SER A 19 -7.48 -0.68 -9.63
N SER A 20 -6.62 -0.61 -8.62
CA SER A 20 -7.02 -0.76 -7.22
C SER A 20 -7.92 0.38 -6.76
N GLY A 21 -8.87 0.06 -5.87
CA GLY A 21 -9.72 1.07 -5.24
C GLY A 21 -8.91 2.09 -4.43
N LEU A 22 -7.73 1.72 -3.93
CA LEU A 22 -6.84 2.62 -3.21
C LEU A 22 -6.25 3.68 -4.15
N THR A 23 -5.75 3.26 -5.31
CA THR A 23 -5.26 4.18 -6.35
C THR A 23 -6.36 5.09 -6.87
N TYR A 24 -7.58 4.55 -7.07
CA TYR A 24 -8.75 5.34 -7.44
C TYR A 24 -9.09 6.43 -6.40
N LEU A 25 -9.08 6.07 -5.10
CA LEU A 25 -9.34 7.03 -4.02
C LEU A 25 -8.27 8.12 -3.97
N VAL A 26 -7.00 7.77 -4.05
CA VAL A 26 -5.89 8.74 -4.04
C VAL A 26 -6.07 9.77 -5.17
N GLU A 27 -6.34 9.30 -6.39
CA GLU A 27 -6.55 10.19 -7.54
C GLU A 27 -7.77 11.11 -7.35
N ARG A 28 -8.89 10.56 -6.85
CA ARG A 28 -10.14 11.31 -6.71
C ARG A 28 -10.09 12.38 -5.63
N PHE A 29 -9.25 12.20 -4.62
CA PHE A 29 -9.08 13.09 -3.48
C PHE A 29 -7.78 13.91 -3.52
N LYS A 30 -7.02 13.88 -4.63
CA LYS A 30 -5.74 14.60 -4.75
C LYS A 30 -5.85 16.13 -4.53
N GLU A 31 -7.01 16.71 -4.87
CA GLU A 31 -7.29 18.15 -4.71
C GLU A 31 -8.13 18.45 -3.46
N PHE A 32 -8.40 17.45 -2.61
CA PHE A 32 -9.19 17.68 -1.40
C PHE A 32 -8.35 18.42 -0.36
N PRO A 33 -8.73 19.64 0.08
CA PRO A 33 -7.87 20.50 0.90
C PRO A 33 -7.48 19.92 2.27
N HIS A 34 -8.25 18.96 2.79
CA HIS A 34 -7.99 18.30 4.07
C HIS A 34 -7.59 16.83 3.89
N GLY A 35 -7.16 16.46 2.68
CA GLY A 35 -6.68 15.14 2.33
C GLY A 35 -5.15 15.05 2.37
N GLY A 36 -4.64 13.83 2.47
CA GLY A 36 -3.21 13.56 2.39
C GLY A 36 -2.96 12.12 1.94
N THR A 37 -1.85 11.91 1.25
CA THR A 37 -1.37 10.56 0.88
C THR A 37 0.07 10.43 1.34
N ILE A 38 0.37 9.33 2.01
CA ILE A 38 1.70 9.02 2.50
C ILE A 38 2.08 7.65 1.92
N HIS A 39 3.23 7.59 1.27
CA HIS A 39 3.83 6.33 0.85
C HIS A 39 4.77 5.86 1.95
N LEU A 40 4.54 4.64 2.46
CA LEU A 40 5.40 4.01 3.45
C LEU A 40 6.31 3.03 2.72
N GLU A 41 7.63 3.24 2.76
CA GLU A 41 8.59 2.36 2.09
C GLU A 41 8.69 0.97 2.73
N GLY A 42 8.22 0.81 3.96
CA GLY A 42 8.18 -0.46 4.65
C GLY A 42 7.65 -0.34 6.07
N SER A 43 7.22 -1.46 6.64
CA SER A 43 6.97 -1.55 8.08
C SER A 43 8.26 -1.91 8.79
N PRO A 44 8.60 -1.28 9.93
CA PRO A 44 9.66 -1.80 10.78
C PRO A 44 9.36 -3.26 11.12
N ARG A 45 10.37 -4.11 10.92
CA ARG A 45 10.29 -5.54 11.21
C ARG A 45 11.17 -5.87 12.42
N SER A 46 10.79 -6.94 13.11
CA SER A 46 11.68 -7.51 14.13
C SER A 46 12.87 -8.20 13.46
N ALA A 47 13.99 -8.34 14.18
CA ALA A 47 15.20 -8.99 13.67
C ALA A 47 14.93 -10.42 13.14
N ILE A 48 14.01 -11.17 13.75
CA ILE A 48 13.68 -12.53 13.29
C ILE A 48 12.84 -12.52 12.00
N SER A 49 11.96 -11.53 11.83
CA SER A 49 11.15 -11.39 10.62
C SER A 49 12.00 -10.94 9.43
N GLU A 50 12.98 -10.07 9.66
CA GLU A 50 13.95 -9.66 8.65
C GLU A 50 14.84 -10.83 8.24
N TYR A 51 15.33 -11.62 9.20
CA TYR A 51 16.11 -12.83 8.89
C TYR A 51 15.34 -13.83 8.02
N ALA A 52 14.06 -14.06 8.33
CA ALA A 52 13.21 -15.00 7.57
C ALA A 52 12.97 -14.54 6.13
N GLU A 53 12.78 -13.24 5.89
CA GLU A 53 12.53 -12.67 4.55
C GLU A 53 13.74 -12.75 3.62
N ILE A 54 14.96 -12.72 4.15
CA ILE A 54 16.21 -12.82 3.36
C ILE A 54 16.56 -14.29 3.02
N HIS A 55 16.10 -15.26 3.81
CA HIS A 55 16.52 -16.66 3.72
C HIS A 55 15.42 -17.63 3.24
N LEU A 56 14.25 -17.12 2.84
CA LEU A 56 13.13 -17.86 2.24
C LEU A 56 12.84 -17.31 0.84
#